data_AF-A0A9X7AT86-F1
#
_entry.id   AF-A0A9X7AT86-F1
#
_cell.length_a   1.000
_cell.length_b   1.000
_cell.length_c   1.000
_cell.angle_alpha   90.00
_cell.angle_beta   90.00
_cell.angle_gamma   90.00
#
_symmetry.space_group_name_H-M   'P 1'
#
loop_
_entity.id
_entity.type
_entity.pdbx_description
1 polymer ?
#
loop_
_entity_poly.entity_id
_entity_poly.type
_entity_poly.pdbx_seq_one_letter_code
_entity_poly.pdbx_strand_id
1 'polypeptide(L)'
;LGEYALPSSALATLILLHYKVDDLGRLPRNFTLSIIANESDIPYSTIHTGFQALLHAGLVREIFIHGIPVYEICNYARYNRTAKEGNTHADKLSYFRIPNLLLETSILKELVSHRDSKGIIELLNLCNTFTRELKFKSKDSIKTYTLPRNMDGLKERLGRNAKKVRNYIEIISPIFTFDA
;
A
#
# COMPACT_ATOMS: atom_id res chain seq x y z
N LEU A 1 -17.46 -3.08 1.24
CA LEU A 1 -16.59 -2.93 0.05
C LEU A 1 -17.39 -3.59 -1.05
N GLY A 2 -17.88 -2.81 -2.03
CA GLY A 2 -18.85 -3.28 -3.04
C GLY A 2 -18.25 -4.27 -4.05
N GLU A 3 -18.86 -4.37 -5.22
CA GLU A 3 -18.50 -5.31 -6.30
C GLU A 3 -17.02 -5.23 -6.77
N TYR A 4 -16.34 -4.11 -6.53
CA TYR A 4 -14.94 -3.87 -6.90
C TYR A 4 -13.94 -3.99 -5.73
N ALA A 5 -14.32 -4.67 -4.65
CA ALA A 5 -13.49 -4.84 -3.47
C ALA A 5 -12.28 -5.75 -3.73
N LEU A 6 -11.07 -5.19 -3.66
CA LEU A 6 -9.88 -6.03 -3.68
C LEU A 6 -9.74 -6.84 -2.37
N PRO A 7 -9.41 -8.14 -2.45
CA PRO A 7 -9.08 -8.94 -1.28
C PRO A 7 -7.78 -8.43 -0.64
N SER A 8 -7.59 -8.75 0.64
CA SER A 8 -6.40 -8.32 1.40
C SER A 8 -5.11 -8.78 0.74
N SER A 9 -5.09 -9.98 0.16
CA SER A 9 -3.96 -10.50 -0.62
C SER A 9 -3.63 -9.64 -1.84
N ALA A 10 -4.63 -9.16 -2.58
CA ALA A 10 -4.42 -8.29 -3.74
C ALA A 10 -3.92 -6.90 -3.30
N LEU A 11 -4.49 -6.33 -2.24
CA LEU A 11 -4.03 -5.06 -1.69
C LEU A 11 -2.58 -5.13 -1.19
N ALA A 12 -2.24 -6.16 -0.42
CA ALA A 12 -0.86 -6.37 0.06
C ALA A 12 0.10 -6.61 -1.12
N THR A 13 -0.30 -7.44 -2.09
CA THR A 13 0.51 -7.68 -3.30
C THR A 13 0.77 -6.36 -4.04
N LEU A 14 -0.27 -5.54 -4.26
CA LEU A 14 -0.11 -4.24 -4.93
C LEU A 14 0.88 -3.34 -4.19
N ILE A 15 0.74 -3.22 -2.86
CA ILE A 15 1.68 -2.44 -2.03
C ILE A 15 3.11 -2.96 -2.20
N LEU A 16 3.31 -4.27 -2.19
CA LEU A 16 4.64 -4.87 -2.35
C LEU A 16 5.22 -4.64 -3.75
N LEU A 17 4.39 -4.69 -4.80
CA LEU A 17 4.81 -4.36 -6.16
C LEU A 17 5.25 -2.89 -6.28
N HIS A 18 4.59 -1.96 -5.57
CA HIS A 18 4.96 -0.54 -5.56
C HIS A 18 6.42 -0.31 -5.11
N TYR A 19 7.00 -1.20 -4.30
CA TYR A 19 8.42 -1.11 -3.89
C TYR A 19 9.40 -1.70 -4.91
N LYS A 20 8.91 -2.34 -5.97
CA LYS A 20 9.72 -3.04 -6.97
C LYS A 20 9.68 -2.41 -8.36
N VAL A 21 8.71 -1.55 -8.63
CA VAL A 21 8.54 -0.93 -9.93
C VAL A 21 9.51 0.22 -10.16
N ASP A 22 9.85 0.46 -11.43
CA ASP A 22 10.51 1.69 -11.86
C ASP A 22 9.55 2.90 -11.84
N ASP A 23 10.05 4.08 -12.22
CA ASP A 23 9.27 5.32 -12.27
C ASP A 23 8.07 5.27 -13.24
N LEU A 24 8.04 4.28 -14.13
CA LEU A 24 6.96 4.06 -15.08
C LEU A 24 5.94 3.02 -14.59
N GLY A 25 6.21 2.37 -13.45
CA GLY A 25 5.37 1.33 -12.89
C GLY A 25 5.72 -0.07 -13.37
N ARG A 26 6.89 -0.28 -13.98
CA ARG A 26 7.29 -1.56 -14.59
C ARG A 26 8.12 -2.37 -13.62
N LEU A 27 7.81 -3.66 -13.52
CA LEU A 27 8.59 -4.60 -12.73
C LEU A 27 9.89 -4.98 -13.47
N PRO A 28 10.93 -5.41 -12.74
CA PRO A 28 12.18 -5.88 -13.35
C PRO A 28 11.93 -7.03 -14.34
N ARG A 29 12.75 -7.13 -15.40
CA ARG A 29 12.59 -8.18 -16.43
C ARG A 29 12.70 -9.61 -15.87
N ASN A 30 13.43 -9.79 -14.78
CA ASN A 30 13.59 -11.06 -14.07
C ASN A 30 12.65 -11.20 -12.86
N PHE A 31 11.59 -10.40 -12.79
CA PHE A 31 10.63 -10.44 -11.70
C PHE A 31 9.94 -11.80 -11.61
N THR A 32 9.83 -12.32 -10.38
CA THR A 32 9.03 -13.50 -10.07
C THR A 32 8.25 -13.25 -8.78
N LEU A 33 7.06 -13.85 -8.67
CA LEU A 33 6.23 -13.70 -7.47
C LEU A 33 6.87 -14.29 -6.22
N SER A 34 7.80 -15.24 -6.37
CA SER A 34 8.59 -15.81 -5.28
C SER A 34 9.44 -14.76 -4.55
N ILE A 35 9.92 -13.73 -5.25
CA ILE A 35 10.65 -12.62 -4.63
C ILE A 35 9.75 -11.93 -3.59
N ILE A 36 8.53 -11.58 -3.99
CA ILE A 36 7.56 -10.92 -3.11
C ILE A 36 7.16 -11.82 -1.95
N ALA A 37 6.87 -13.09 -2.22
CA ALA A 37 6.47 -14.05 -1.19
C ALA A 37 7.56 -14.23 -0.12
N ASN A 38 8.82 -14.37 -0.54
CA ASN A 38 9.95 -14.56 0.38
C ASN A 38 10.24 -13.32 1.22
N GLU A 39 10.23 -12.13 0.60
CA GLU A 39 10.54 -10.88 1.32
C GLU A 39 9.42 -10.47 2.29
N SER A 40 8.16 -10.73 1.96
CA SER A 40 7.02 -10.38 2.81
C SER A 40 6.63 -11.46 3.82
N ASP A 41 7.23 -12.64 3.72
CA ASP A 41 6.85 -13.84 4.49
C ASP A 41 5.35 -14.18 4.38
N ILE A 42 4.76 -13.85 3.23
CA ILE A 42 3.39 -14.20 2.84
C ILE A 42 3.46 -15.43 1.92
N PRO A 43 2.65 -16.48 2.15
CA PRO A 43 2.69 -17.69 1.32
C PRO A 43 2.58 -17.38 -0.17
N TYR A 44 3.41 -18.05 -0.98
CA TYR A 44 3.43 -17.86 -2.44
C TYR A 44 2.04 -17.98 -3.07
N SER A 45 1.25 -18.98 -2.65
CA SER A 45 -0.11 -19.18 -3.15
C SER A 45 -1.01 -17.97 -2.90
N THR A 46 -0.84 -17.29 -1.76
CA THR A 46 -1.60 -16.09 -1.40
C THR A 46 -1.17 -14.89 -2.23
N ILE A 47 0.13 -14.69 -2.43
CA ILE A 47 0.65 -13.65 -3.35
C ILE A 47 0.19 -13.93 -4.78
N HIS A 48 0.24 -15.18 -5.24
CA HIS A 48 -0.22 -15.57 -6.57
C HIS A 48 -1.71 -15.26 -6.75
N THR A 49 -2.58 -15.66 -5.81
CA THR A 49 -4.00 -15.31 -5.86
C THR A 49 -4.22 -13.79 -5.84
N GLY A 50 -3.47 -13.05 -5.03
CA GLY A 50 -3.51 -11.60 -5.01
C GLY A 50 -3.14 -10.98 -6.36
N PHE A 51 -2.05 -11.46 -6.97
CA PHE A 51 -1.58 -11.01 -8.28
C PHE A 51 -2.60 -11.30 -9.40
N GLN A 52 -3.21 -12.49 -9.41
CA GLN A 52 -4.27 -12.83 -10.35
C GLN A 52 -5.48 -11.91 -10.22
N ALA A 53 -5.87 -11.55 -8.99
CA ALA A 53 -6.94 -10.59 -8.76
C ALA A 53 -6.57 -9.18 -9.30
N LEU A 54 -5.30 -8.76 -9.21
CA LEU A 54 -4.83 -7.49 -9.79
C LEU A 54 -4.85 -7.50 -11.32
N LEU A 55 -4.46 -8.62 -11.94
CA LEU A 55 -4.56 -8.80 -13.40
C LEU A 55 -6.02 -8.74 -13.86
N HIS A 56 -6.91 -9.48 -13.17
CA HIS A 56 -8.34 -9.50 -13.48
C HIS A 56 -8.99 -8.12 -13.31
N ALA A 57 -8.60 -7.36 -12.27
CA ALA A 57 -9.08 -6.00 -12.04
C ALA A 57 -8.46 -4.95 -12.99
N GLY A 58 -7.51 -5.33 -13.86
CA GLY A 58 -6.82 -4.41 -14.76
C GLY A 58 -5.89 -3.41 -14.05
N LEU A 59 -5.48 -3.70 -12.81
CA LEU A 59 -4.55 -2.87 -12.04
C LEU A 59 -3.09 -3.21 -12.34
N VAL A 60 -2.84 -4.44 -12.77
CA VAL A 60 -1.57 -4.89 -13.34
C VAL A 60 -1.85 -5.46 -14.72
N ARG A 61 -0.92 -5.29 -15.65
CA ARG A 61 -0.99 -5.92 -16.98
C ARG A 61 0.37 -6.38 -17.45
N GLU A 62 0.37 -7.33 -18.38
CA GLU A 62 1.55 -7.71 -19.14
C GLU A 62 1.73 -6.77 -20.34
N ILE A 63 2.95 -6.33 -20.56
CA ILE A 63 3.39 -5.54 -21.72
C ILE A 63 4.64 -6.17 -22.32
N PHE A 64 4.93 -5.85 -23.58
CA PHE A 64 6.14 -6.32 -24.26
C PHE A 64 7.12 -5.16 -24.46
N ILE A 65 8.33 -5.30 -23.93
CA ILE A 65 9.43 -4.34 -24.12
C ILE A 65 10.52 -5.05 -24.92
N HIS A 66 10.72 -4.65 -26.18
CA HIS A 66 11.65 -5.30 -27.11
C HIS A 66 11.41 -6.82 -27.24
N GLY A 67 10.14 -7.24 -27.29
CA GLY A 67 9.74 -8.64 -27.40
C GLY A 67 9.80 -9.45 -26.10
N ILE A 68 10.21 -8.85 -24.98
CA ILE A 68 10.28 -9.51 -23.67
C ILE A 68 9.03 -9.14 -22.85
N PRO A 69 8.28 -10.11 -22.29
CA PRO A 69 7.15 -9.84 -21.43
C PRO A 69 7.61 -9.23 -20.10
N VAL A 70 6.94 -8.17 -19.68
CA VAL A 70 7.16 -7.43 -18.44
C VAL A 70 5.80 -7.06 -17.86
N TYR A 71 5.65 -7.13 -16.53
CA TYR A 71 4.45 -6.66 -15.86
C TYR A 71 4.58 -5.19 -15.47
N GLU A 72 3.48 -4.44 -15.59
CA GLU A 72 3.41 -3.06 -15.08
C GLU A 72 2.15 -2.80 -14.27
N ILE A 73 2.25 -1.88 -13.32
CA ILE A 73 1.10 -1.30 -12.61
C ILE A 73 0.46 -0.27 -13.54
N CYS A 74 -0.81 -0.51 -13.89
CA CYS A 74 -1.56 0.35 -14.80
C CYS A 74 -1.67 1.77 -14.23
N ASN A 75 -1.45 2.77 -15.09
CA ASN A 75 -1.52 4.20 -14.76
C ASN A 75 -0.54 4.67 -13.68
N TYR A 76 0.47 3.88 -13.30
CA TYR A 76 1.43 4.28 -12.25
C TYR A 76 2.08 5.63 -12.53
N ALA A 77 2.65 5.81 -13.73
CA ALA A 77 3.31 7.05 -14.12
C ALA A 77 2.37 8.26 -14.07
N ARG A 78 1.09 8.07 -14.46
CA ARG A 78 0.06 9.11 -14.43
C ARG A 78 -0.19 9.63 -13.02
N TYR A 79 -0.17 8.74 -12.03
CA TYR A 79 -0.48 9.09 -10.65
C TYR A 79 0.76 9.41 -9.79
N ASN A 80 1.97 9.04 -10.20
CA ASN A 80 3.18 9.18 -9.37
C ASN A 80 4.25 10.12 -9.94
N ARG A 81 4.11 10.65 -11.16
CA ARG A 81 5.09 11.59 -11.75
C ARG A 81 4.57 13.02 -11.79
N THR A 82 5.49 13.98 -11.69
CA THR A 82 5.20 15.40 -11.86
C THR A 82 4.96 15.75 -13.34
N ALA A 83 4.28 16.88 -13.61
CA ALA A 83 4.18 17.45 -14.95
C ALA A 83 5.55 17.82 -15.56
N LYS A 84 6.60 17.98 -14.74
CA LYS A 84 7.96 18.26 -15.20
C LYS A 84 8.73 17.00 -15.59
N GLU A 85 8.32 15.84 -15.07
CA GLU A 85 8.96 14.54 -15.32
C GLU A 85 8.32 13.76 -16.48
N GLY A 86 7.14 14.18 -16.96
CA GLY A 86 6.38 13.50 -18.03
C GLY A 86 5.94 14.41 -19.17
N ASN A 87 5.70 13.82 -20.35
CA ASN A 87 5.19 14.51 -21.55
C ASN A 87 3.65 14.53 -21.64
N THR A 88 2.95 13.99 -20.64
CA THR A 88 1.48 13.88 -20.59
C THR A 88 0.93 14.76 -19.48
N HIS A 89 -0.30 15.25 -19.63
CA HIS A 89 -1.01 16.03 -18.62
C HIS A 89 -0.99 15.30 -17.28
N ALA A 90 -0.04 15.64 -16.42
CA ALA A 90 0.07 15.02 -15.11
C ALA A 90 -1.08 15.57 -14.26
N ASP A 91 -1.95 14.67 -13.84
CA ASP A 91 -2.86 14.95 -12.73
C ASP A 91 -1.99 15.36 -11.52
N LYS A 92 -2.48 16.29 -10.68
CA LYS A 92 -1.73 16.88 -9.56
C LYS A 92 -0.89 15.81 -8.82
N LEU A 93 0.36 16.15 -8.52
CA LEU A 93 1.32 15.31 -7.79
C LEU A 93 0.67 14.49 -6.65
N SER A 94 0.79 13.17 -6.73
CA SER A 94 0.56 12.31 -5.58
C SER A 94 1.72 12.49 -4.61
N TYR A 95 1.43 13.11 -3.47
CA TYR A 95 2.36 13.17 -2.34
C TYR A 95 2.17 11.99 -1.41
N PHE A 96 1.46 10.93 -1.82
CA PHE A 96 1.26 9.76 -0.98
C PHE A 96 2.57 9.01 -0.79
N ARG A 97 2.95 8.74 0.47
CA ARG A 97 4.17 8.02 0.81
C ARG A 97 3.83 6.84 1.70
N ILE A 98 4.42 5.68 1.40
CA ILE A 98 4.38 4.49 2.26
C ILE A 98 5.79 4.31 2.86
N PRO A 99 5.95 4.15 4.18
CA PRO A 99 7.26 3.97 4.80
C PRO A 99 7.96 2.70 4.32
N ASN A 100 9.26 2.77 4.00
CA ASN A 100 10.06 1.56 3.66
C ASN A 100 10.09 0.55 4.82
N LEU A 101 10.00 1.03 6.06
CA LEU A 101 9.91 0.20 7.26
C LEU A 101 8.78 -0.84 7.17
N LEU A 102 7.73 -0.61 6.37
CA LEU A 102 6.66 -1.59 6.17
C LEU A 102 7.18 -2.94 5.65
N LEU A 103 8.22 -2.95 4.83
CA LEU A 103 8.84 -4.17 4.30
C LEU A 103 9.53 -5.01 5.36
N GLU A 104 9.88 -4.41 6.50
CA GLU A 104 10.58 -5.06 7.61
C GLU A 104 9.61 -5.56 8.71
N THR A 105 8.30 -5.33 8.53
CA THR A 105 7.28 -5.63 9.54
C THR A 105 6.37 -6.78 9.13
N SER A 106 5.77 -7.46 10.11
CA SER A 106 4.74 -8.48 9.88
C SER A 106 3.35 -7.90 9.56
N ILE A 107 3.20 -6.57 9.47
CA ILE A 107 1.90 -5.89 9.31
C ILE A 107 1.10 -6.46 8.14
N LEU A 108 1.69 -6.51 6.94
CA LEU A 108 0.99 -7.01 5.75
C LEU A 108 0.66 -8.51 5.88
N LYS A 109 1.58 -9.31 6.41
CA LYS A 109 1.37 -10.75 6.65
C LYS A 109 0.20 -11.00 7.59
N GLU A 110 0.13 -10.27 8.70
CA GLU A 110 -0.94 -10.42 9.69
C GLU A 110 -2.29 -9.96 9.15
N LEU A 111 -2.34 -8.80 8.48
CA LEU A 111 -3.57 -8.30 7.87
C LEU A 111 -4.07 -9.21 6.75
N VAL A 112 -3.19 -9.79 5.96
CA VAL A 112 -3.56 -10.79 4.93
C VAL A 112 -4.09 -12.06 5.58
N SER A 113 -3.43 -12.57 6.62
CA SER A 113 -3.85 -13.77 7.35
C SER A 113 -5.23 -13.60 7.99
N HIS A 114 -5.54 -12.39 8.48
CA HIS A 114 -6.86 -12.03 9.01
C HIS A 114 -7.90 -11.68 7.94
N ARG A 115 -7.55 -11.77 6.65
CA ARG A 115 -8.39 -11.37 5.50
C ARG A 115 -8.87 -9.91 5.61
N ASP A 116 -8.01 -9.05 6.11
CA ASP A 116 -8.36 -7.70 6.56
C ASP A 116 -8.11 -6.61 5.51
N SER A 117 -8.94 -6.55 4.47
CA SER A 117 -8.84 -5.49 3.44
C SER A 117 -9.05 -4.09 4.01
N LYS A 118 -9.96 -3.92 4.99
CA LYS A 118 -10.24 -2.62 5.60
C LYS A 118 -9.06 -2.12 6.43
N GLY A 119 -8.38 -3.01 7.15
CA GLY A 119 -7.17 -2.69 7.89
C GLY A 119 -6.04 -2.22 6.96
N ILE A 120 -5.84 -2.88 5.82
CA ILE A 120 -4.83 -2.43 4.83
C ILE A 120 -5.21 -1.04 4.28
N ILE A 121 -6.47 -0.81 3.94
CA ILE A 121 -6.93 0.50 3.47
C ILE A 121 -6.72 1.59 4.54
N GLU A 122 -7.04 1.29 5.81
CA GLU A 122 -6.84 2.25 6.90
C GLU A 122 -5.36 2.53 7.14
N LEU A 123 -4.48 1.54 7.02
CA LEU A 123 -3.03 1.73 7.09
C LEU A 123 -2.57 2.75 6.02
N LEU A 124 -3.02 2.58 4.77
CA LEU A 124 -2.73 3.54 3.69
C LEU A 124 -3.35 4.92 3.97
N ASN A 125 -4.55 4.99 4.53
CA ASN A 125 -5.16 6.27 4.93
C ASN A 125 -4.34 7.00 6.01
N LEU A 126 -3.79 6.26 6.98
CA LEU A 126 -2.90 6.81 8.00
C LEU A 126 -1.63 7.37 7.36
N CYS A 127 -0.95 6.58 6.51
CA CYS A 127 0.21 7.03 5.74
C CYS A 127 -0.07 8.32 4.96
N ASN A 128 -1.22 8.38 4.27
CA ASN A 128 -1.63 9.55 3.50
C ASN A 128 -1.88 10.76 4.41
N THR A 129 -2.59 10.57 5.51
CA THR A 129 -2.92 11.67 6.43
C THR A 129 -1.66 12.24 7.08
N PHE A 130 -0.75 11.37 7.55
CA PHE A 130 0.54 11.79 8.09
C PHE A 130 1.33 12.59 7.05
N THR A 131 1.41 12.09 5.81
CA THR A 131 2.19 12.78 4.77
C THR A 131 1.60 14.14 4.41
N ARG A 132 0.27 14.24 4.30
CA ARG A 132 -0.41 15.51 4.01
C ARG A 132 -0.18 16.52 5.12
N GLU A 133 -0.35 16.11 6.36
CA GLU A 133 -0.25 17.04 7.47
C GLU A 133 1.20 17.45 7.77
N LEU A 134 2.18 16.57 7.55
CA LEU A 134 3.60 16.92 7.64
C LEU A 134 3.95 18.07 6.69
N LYS A 135 3.40 18.05 5.47
CA LYS A 135 3.60 19.12 4.47
C LYS A 135 3.10 20.48 4.96
N PHE A 136 2.00 20.53 5.69
CA PHE A 136 1.39 21.79 6.15
C PHE A 136 1.95 22.30 7.47
N LYS A 137 2.42 21.40 8.35
CA LYS A 137 2.71 21.75 9.75
C LYS A 137 4.18 22.01 10.05
N SER A 138 5.09 21.94 9.06
CA SER A 138 6.52 22.32 9.14
C SER A 138 7.07 22.24 10.57
N LYS A 139 7.04 21.05 11.17
CA LYS A 139 7.62 20.87 12.50
C LYS A 139 9.10 20.61 12.31
N ASP A 140 9.93 21.32 13.07
CA ASP A 140 11.40 21.21 13.05
C ASP A 140 11.92 19.78 13.32
N SER A 141 11.05 18.85 13.75
CA SER A 141 11.37 17.44 13.93
C SER A 141 10.16 16.53 13.66
N ILE A 142 10.35 15.52 12.80
CA ILE A 142 9.37 14.44 12.56
C ILE A 142 9.04 13.69 13.86
N LYS A 143 10.00 13.60 14.81
CA LYS A 143 9.85 12.86 16.06
C LYS A 143 8.82 13.46 17.02
N THR A 144 8.47 14.73 16.87
CA THR A 144 7.48 15.44 17.72
C THR A 144 6.13 15.61 17.01
N TYR A 145 5.98 14.98 15.84
CA TYR A 145 4.80 15.09 15.02
C TYR A 145 3.77 14.04 15.42
N THR A 146 2.65 14.49 16.00
CA THR A 146 1.52 13.66 16.42
C THR A 146 0.23 14.13 15.75
N LEU A 147 -0.70 13.20 15.57
CA LEU A 147 -2.03 13.47 15.02
C LEU A 147 -3.10 12.87 15.92
N PRO A 148 -4.10 13.66 16.34
CA PRO A 148 -5.20 13.12 17.13
C PRO A 148 -6.03 12.14 16.31
N ARG A 149 -6.41 11.04 16.96
CA ARG A 149 -7.30 10.00 16.42
C ARG A 149 -8.33 9.65 17.47
N ASN A 150 -9.60 9.68 17.09
CA ASN A 150 -10.69 9.24 17.96
C ASN A 150 -10.97 7.74 17.74
N MET A 151 -11.28 7.04 18.83
CA MET A 151 -11.68 5.64 18.79
C MET A 151 -12.96 5.46 17.96
N ASP A 152 -13.90 6.40 18.04
CA ASP A 152 -15.16 6.34 17.29
C ASP A 152 -14.94 6.35 15.78
N GLY A 153 -14.09 7.24 15.26
CA GLY A 153 -13.77 7.26 13.83
C GLY A 153 -12.99 6.03 13.37
N LEU A 154 -12.12 5.47 14.23
CA LEU A 154 -11.44 4.20 13.91
C LEU A 154 -12.42 3.03 13.85
N LYS A 155 -13.36 2.94 14.79
CA LYS A 155 -14.44 1.93 14.78
C LYS A 155 -15.27 2.03 13.51
N GLU A 156 -15.63 3.24 13.10
CA GLU A 156 -16.41 3.49 11.87
C GLU A 156 -15.64 3.07 10.62
N ARG A 157 -14.42 3.57 10.41
CA ARG A 157 -13.60 3.28 9.22
C ARG A 157 -13.28 1.78 9.09
N LEU A 158 -12.93 1.14 10.20
CA LEU A 158 -12.63 -0.29 10.22
C LEU A 158 -13.90 -1.17 10.26
N GLY A 159 -15.05 -0.61 10.65
CA GLY A 159 -16.28 -1.36 10.93
C GLY A 159 -16.12 -2.36 12.08
N ARG A 160 -15.55 -1.92 13.21
CA ARG A 160 -15.11 -2.76 14.33
C ARG A 160 -15.59 -2.24 15.68
N ASN A 161 -15.66 -3.13 16.66
CA ASN A 161 -15.77 -2.72 18.07
C ASN A 161 -14.41 -2.30 18.64
N ALA A 162 -14.42 -1.64 19.80
CA ALA A 162 -13.20 -1.10 20.42
C ALA A 162 -12.10 -2.17 20.64
N LYS A 163 -12.46 -3.40 21.03
CA LYS A 163 -11.49 -4.50 21.21
C LYS A 163 -10.76 -4.81 19.90
N LYS A 164 -11.51 -5.01 18.81
CA LYS A 164 -10.92 -5.29 17.49
C LYS A 164 -10.13 -4.10 16.92
N VAL A 165 -10.48 -2.88 17.29
CA VAL A 165 -9.67 -1.69 16.94
C VAL A 165 -8.35 -1.69 17.70
N ARG A 166 -8.33 -2.03 19.00
CA ARG A 166 -7.07 -2.15 19.76
C ARG A 166 -6.14 -3.20 19.18
N ASN A 167 -6.67 -4.38 18.83
CA ASN A 167 -5.88 -5.40 18.14
C ASN A 167 -5.29 -4.88 16.81
N TYR A 168 -6.05 -4.09 16.05
CA TYR A 168 -5.55 -3.47 14.82
C TYR A 168 -4.43 -2.46 15.09
N ILE A 169 -4.58 -1.63 16.13
CA ILE A 169 -3.56 -0.68 16.58
C ILE A 169 -2.26 -1.40 16.96
N GLU A 170 -2.36 -2.53 17.68
CA GLU A 170 -1.21 -3.37 18.02
C GLU A 170 -0.51 -3.90 16.77
N ILE A 171 -1.26 -4.39 15.76
CA ILE A 171 -0.67 -4.86 14.49
C ILE A 171 0.14 -3.74 13.83
N ILE A 172 -0.39 -2.52 13.73
CA ILE A 172 0.27 -1.42 13.01
C ILE A 172 1.28 -0.62 13.84
N SER A 173 1.46 -0.96 15.12
CA SER A 173 2.32 -0.23 16.05
C SER A 173 3.80 -0.12 15.64
N PRO A 174 4.38 -1.06 14.85
CA PRO A 174 5.75 -0.89 14.36
C PRO A 174 5.96 0.36 13.48
N ILE A 175 4.90 0.90 12.88
CA ILE A 175 4.96 2.12 12.05
C ILE A 175 4.29 3.30 12.75
N PHE A 176 3.16 3.06 13.41
CA PHE A 176 2.36 4.11 14.04
C PHE A 176 2.22 3.86 15.54
N THR A 177 2.93 4.65 16.35
CA THR A 177 2.75 4.65 17.80
C THR A 177 1.45 5.39 18.16
N PHE A 178 0.65 4.79 19.03
CA PHE A 178 -0.54 5.40 19.59
C PHE A 178 -0.33 5.62 21.08
N ASP A 179 -0.35 6.88 21.49
CA ASP A 179 -0.34 7.26 22.90
C ASP A 179 -1.77 7.31 23.44
N ALA A 180 -1.92 7.02 24.73
CA ALA A 180 -3.20 7.01 25.44
C ALA A 180 -3.68 8.42 25.84
#